data_AF-A0A1G6UL80-F1
#
_entry.id   AF-A0A1G6UL80-F1
#
_cell.length_a   1.000
_cell.length_b   1.000
_cell.length_c   1.000
_cell.angle_alpha   90.00
_cell.angle_beta   90.00
_cell.angle_gamma   90.00
#
_symmetry.space_group_name_H-M   'P 1'
#
loop_
_entity.id
_entity.type
_entity.pdbx_description
1 polymer ?
#
loop_
_entity_poly.entity_id
_entity_poly.type
_entity_poly.pdbx_seq_one_letter_code
_entity_poly.pdbx_strand_id
1 'polypeptide(L)'
;MTTTTPQTHETEDDFLDAAHDDHLLVRAGGELWLGWETEDGDWYFCRPASEDDPLGPEGDRWRPVGPTPLSSLPFPVVVVHANEALEVGTDSIDETHLSRQRAWSETTFGPGARTRGVVDHIRKELREIEAAPDDLGEWVDVVILALDGAWRSGASPKQIIAAIRAKQARNESRTWPDWRTMSPDQAIEHVRTAEPGRG
;
A
#
# COMPACT_ATOMS: atom_id res chain seq x y z
N MET A 1 26.29 11.14 -14.76
CA MET A 1 25.22 10.19 -14.42
C MET A 1 23.94 10.81 -14.92
N THR A 2 23.49 10.39 -16.09
CA THR A 2 22.25 10.85 -16.71
C THR A 2 21.09 10.25 -15.93
N THR A 3 20.31 11.11 -15.27
CA THR A 3 19.00 10.76 -14.73
C THR A 3 18.07 10.50 -15.93
N THR A 4 17.98 9.26 -16.37
CA THR A 4 17.01 8.87 -17.41
C THR A 4 15.64 8.78 -16.75
N THR A 5 14.72 9.63 -17.19
CA THR A 5 13.31 9.60 -16.77
C THR A 5 12.69 8.24 -17.10
N PRO A 6 11.77 7.72 -16.26
CA PRO A 6 11.00 6.51 -16.58
C PRO A 6 10.38 6.56 -17.97
N GLN A 7 10.43 5.44 -18.67
CA GLN A 7 9.81 5.28 -19.99
C GLN A 7 8.70 4.24 -19.87
N THR A 8 7.46 4.68 -20.10
CA THR A 8 6.29 3.81 -20.11
C THR A 8 6.05 3.30 -21.52
N HIS A 9 5.91 1.99 -21.64
CA HIS A 9 5.50 1.30 -22.87
C HIS A 9 4.15 0.66 -22.65
N GLU A 10 3.18 0.99 -23.51
CA GLU A 10 1.81 0.49 -23.40
C GLU A 10 1.62 -0.87 -24.09
N THR A 11 2.49 -1.20 -25.05
CA THR A 11 2.44 -2.45 -25.83
C THR A 11 3.83 -3.05 -26.05
N GLU A 12 3.86 -4.32 -26.45
CA GLU A 12 5.09 -5.02 -26.84
C GLU A 12 5.79 -4.33 -28.02
N ASP A 13 5.05 -3.94 -29.06
CA ASP A 13 5.61 -3.23 -30.22
C ASP A 13 6.25 -1.89 -29.83
N ASP A 14 5.61 -1.11 -28.95
CA ASP A 14 6.15 0.15 -28.41
C ASP A 14 7.48 -0.07 -27.68
N PHE A 15 7.55 -1.13 -26.87
CA PHE A 15 8.79 -1.51 -26.18
C PHE A 15 9.90 -1.86 -27.17
N LEU A 16 9.60 -2.68 -28.19
CA LEU A 16 10.58 -3.15 -29.17
C LEU A 16 11.04 -2.05 -30.14
N ASP A 17 10.19 -1.06 -30.45
CA ASP A 17 10.53 0.09 -31.30
C ASP A 17 11.44 1.11 -30.57
N ALA A 18 11.53 1.03 -29.23
CA ALA A 18 12.37 1.90 -28.43
C ALA A 18 13.80 1.37 -28.29
N ALA A 19 14.77 2.28 -28.14
CA ALA A 19 16.16 1.92 -27.89
C ALA A 19 16.40 1.70 -26.38
N HIS A 20 16.87 0.50 -26.03
CA HIS A 20 17.19 0.11 -24.67
C HIS A 20 18.68 -0.29 -24.53
N ASP A 21 19.18 -0.30 -23.31
CA ASP A 21 20.42 -1.01 -22.98
C ASP A 21 20.13 -2.52 -22.91
N ASP A 22 21.07 -3.39 -23.29
CA ASP A 22 20.93 -4.86 -23.31
C ASP A 22 20.46 -5.48 -21.97
N HIS A 23 20.59 -4.72 -20.87
CA HIS A 23 20.08 -5.08 -19.54
C HIS A 23 19.36 -3.88 -18.93
N LEU A 24 18.18 -4.12 -18.38
CA LEU A 24 17.35 -3.07 -17.81
C LEU A 24 16.48 -3.57 -16.67
N LEU A 25 15.92 -2.63 -15.92
CA LEU A 25 14.93 -2.90 -14.89
C LEU A 25 13.58 -2.37 -15.38
N VAL A 26 12.52 -3.15 -15.18
CA VAL A 26 11.15 -2.70 -15.47
C VAL A 26 10.22 -2.90 -14.28
N ARG A 27 9.21 -2.03 -14.19
CA ARG A 27 8.01 -2.28 -13.40
C ARG A 27 6.88 -2.75 -14.31
N ALA A 28 6.31 -3.89 -14.01
CA ALA A 28 5.19 -4.47 -14.74
C ALA A 28 4.25 -5.15 -13.74
N GLY A 29 2.95 -4.84 -13.79
CA GLY A 29 1.96 -5.42 -12.87
C GLY A 29 2.19 -5.07 -11.39
N GLY A 30 2.93 -4.00 -11.09
CA GLY A 30 3.32 -3.60 -9.74
C GLY A 30 4.57 -4.30 -9.20
N GLU A 31 5.18 -5.22 -9.95
CA GLU A 31 6.41 -5.92 -9.58
C GLU A 31 7.63 -5.36 -10.31
N LEU A 32 8.81 -5.53 -9.71
CA LEU A 32 10.09 -5.18 -10.33
C LEU A 32 10.70 -6.41 -11.01
N TRP A 33 11.15 -6.24 -12.25
CA TRP A 33 11.75 -7.27 -13.08
C TRP A 33 13.13 -6.85 -13.58
N LEU A 34 14.05 -7.81 -13.66
CA LEU A 34 15.32 -7.68 -14.37
C LEU A 34 15.16 -8.28 -15.76
N GLY A 35 15.35 -7.45 -16.79
CA GLY A 35 15.27 -7.82 -18.20
C GLY A 35 16.65 -7.90 -18.85
N TRP A 36 16.80 -8.78 -19.83
CA TRP A 36 17.94 -8.84 -20.73
C TRP A 36 17.51 -9.19 -22.15
N GLU A 37 18.24 -8.65 -23.12
CA GLU A 37 18.11 -9.01 -24.54
C GLU A 37 19.05 -10.18 -24.88
N THR A 38 18.60 -11.07 -25.75
CA THR A 38 19.46 -12.12 -26.34
C THR A 38 20.18 -11.62 -27.60
N GLU A 39 21.17 -12.36 -28.08
CA GLU A 39 21.84 -12.06 -29.36
C GLU A 39 20.87 -12.05 -30.56
N ASP A 40 19.73 -12.75 -30.43
CA ASP A 40 18.69 -12.84 -31.46
C ASP A 40 17.65 -11.68 -31.37
N GLY A 41 17.78 -10.78 -30.38
CA GLY A 41 16.87 -9.66 -30.15
C GLY A 41 15.62 -9.99 -29.33
N ASP A 42 15.57 -11.19 -28.72
CA ASP A 42 14.46 -11.60 -27.85
C ASP A 42 14.68 -11.08 -26.42
N TRP A 43 13.59 -10.64 -25.79
CA TRP A 43 13.62 -10.12 -24.43
C TRP A 43 13.06 -11.11 -23.40
N TYR A 44 13.84 -11.33 -22.34
CA TYR A 44 13.44 -12.18 -21.22
C TYR A 44 13.60 -11.46 -19.89
N PHE A 45 12.74 -11.82 -18.94
CA PHE A 45 12.63 -11.16 -17.65
C PHE A 45 12.59 -12.15 -16.50
N CYS A 46 13.17 -11.78 -15.36
CA CYS A 46 12.96 -12.47 -14.10
C CYS A 46 12.62 -11.50 -12.98
N ARG A 47 11.86 -11.98 -12.00
CA ARG A 47 11.55 -11.23 -10.77
C ARG A 47 11.89 -12.06 -9.53
N PRO A 48 12.08 -11.44 -8.36
CA PRO A 48 12.16 -12.17 -7.09
C PRO A 48 10.88 -13.00 -6.87
N ALA A 49 11.01 -14.20 -6.31
CA ALA A 49 9.84 -14.96 -5.86
C ALA A 49 9.15 -14.27 -4.67
N SER A 50 7.82 -14.35 -4.67
CA SER A 50 6.94 -13.92 -3.59
C SER A 50 6.50 -15.13 -2.73
N GLU A 51 5.82 -14.86 -1.60
CA GLU A 51 5.25 -15.93 -0.77
C GLU A 51 4.12 -16.71 -1.47
N ASP A 52 3.50 -16.11 -2.49
CA ASP A 52 2.41 -16.72 -3.27
C ASP A 52 2.92 -17.59 -4.42
N ASP A 53 4.21 -17.49 -4.76
CA ASP A 53 4.82 -18.31 -5.80
C ASP A 53 5.05 -19.75 -5.30
N PRO A 54 4.88 -20.77 -6.17
CA PRO A 54 5.14 -22.15 -5.77
C PRO A 54 6.61 -22.32 -5.37
N LEU A 55 6.84 -23.08 -4.29
CA LEU A 55 8.20 -23.42 -3.89
C LEU A 55 8.94 -24.10 -5.03
N GLY A 56 10.18 -23.70 -5.23
CA GLY A 56 11.07 -24.36 -6.18
C GLY A 56 11.35 -25.81 -5.79
N PRO A 57 11.99 -26.59 -6.69
CA PRO A 57 12.50 -27.90 -6.32
C PRO A 57 13.36 -27.80 -5.06
N GLU A 58 13.19 -28.77 -4.15
CA GLU A 58 13.84 -28.81 -2.82
C GLU A 58 13.31 -27.81 -1.78
N GLY A 59 12.21 -27.10 -2.07
CA GLY A 59 11.60 -26.16 -1.12
C GLY A 59 12.31 -24.82 -1.04
N ASP A 60 13.12 -24.48 -2.05
CA ASP A 60 13.83 -23.20 -2.11
C ASP A 60 12.86 -22.06 -2.44
N ARG A 61 12.77 -21.10 -1.51
CA ARG A 61 11.92 -19.92 -1.60
C ARG A 61 12.59 -18.73 -2.31
N TRP A 62 13.89 -18.81 -2.59
CA TRP A 62 14.69 -17.68 -3.05
C TRP A 62 15.02 -17.73 -4.55
N ARG A 63 14.48 -18.72 -5.27
CA ARG A 63 14.67 -18.81 -6.72
C ARG A 63 13.88 -17.70 -7.42
N PRO A 64 14.50 -16.90 -8.31
CA PRO A 64 13.76 -15.97 -9.14
C PRO A 64 12.72 -16.68 -10.02
N VAL A 65 11.59 -16.01 -10.26
CA VAL A 65 10.56 -16.47 -11.19
C VAL A 65 10.92 -16.01 -12.60
N GLY A 66 10.92 -16.94 -13.56
CA GLY A 66 11.30 -16.72 -14.96
C GLY A 66 12.20 -17.84 -15.52
N PRO A 67 12.81 -17.66 -16.70
CA PRO A 67 12.68 -16.49 -17.58
C PRO A 67 11.27 -16.38 -18.18
N THR A 68 10.71 -15.18 -18.17
CA THR A 68 9.41 -14.83 -18.77
C THR A 68 9.67 -14.01 -20.04
N PRO A 69 9.11 -14.38 -21.21
CA PRO A 69 9.26 -13.59 -22.43
C PRO A 69 8.49 -12.25 -22.33
N LEU A 70 8.94 -11.22 -23.05
CA LEU A 70 8.31 -9.89 -23.09
C LEU A 70 6.78 -9.94 -23.30
N SER A 71 6.33 -10.73 -24.29
CA SER A 71 4.92 -10.96 -24.61
C SER A 71 4.06 -11.49 -23.46
N SER A 72 4.68 -12.03 -22.40
CA SER A 72 3.99 -12.54 -21.21
C SER A 72 4.04 -11.58 -20.01
N LEU A 73 4.70 -10.42 -20.14
CA LEU A 73 4.66 -9.40 -19.09
C LEU A 73 3.31 -8.67 -19.06
N PRO A 74 2.85 -8.25 -17.87
CA PRO A 74 1.68 -7.40 -17.74
C PRO A 74 2.02 -5.96 -18.15
N PHE A 75 1.54 -5.55 -19.32
CA PHE A 75 1.59 -4.15 -19.77
C PHE A 75 0.60 -3.25 -19.00
N PRO A 76 0.91 -1.95 -18.78
CA PRO A 76 2.09 -1.25 -19.28
C PRO A 76 3.38 -1.66 -18.54
N VAL A 77 4.48 -1.65 -19.28
CA VAL A 77 5.84 -1.90 -18.77
C VAL A 77 6.54 -0.56 -18.63
N VAL A 78 7.08 -0.26 -17.45
CA VAL A 78 7.83 0.98 -17.21
C VAL A 78 9.30 0.66 -17.02
N VAL A 79 10.17 1.11 -17.93
CA VAL A 79 11.62 1.03 -17.76
C VAL A 79 12.04 2.01 -16.67
N VAL A 80 12.72 1.51 -15.65
CA VAL A 80 13.12 2.28 -14.45
C VAL A 80 14.62 2.21 -14.23
N HIS A 81 15.19 3.26 -13.67
CA HIS A 81 16.59 3.26 -13.27
C HIS A 81 16.78 2.49 -11.96
N ALA A 82 17.94 1.86 -11.72
CA ALA A 82 18.21 1.07 -10.51
C ALA A 82 17.95 1.84 -9.20
N ASN A 83 18.25 3.14 -9.17
CA ASN A 83 17.97 3.99 -8.01
C ASN A 83 16.47 4.12 -7.71
N GLU A 84 15.63 4.16 -8.74
CA GLU A 84 14.16 4.23 -8.63
C GLU A 84 13.53 2.84 -8.43
N ALA A 85 14.16 1.79 -8.97
CA ALA A 85 13.79 0.41 -8.71
C ALA A 85 13.93 0.07 -7.21
N LEU A 86 14.97 0.62 -6.55
CA LEU A 86 15.20 0.52 -5.11
C LEU A 86 14.24 1.40 -4.29
N GLU A 87 13.57 2.37 -4.90
CA GLU A 87 12.41 3.06 -4.32
C GLU A 87 11.18 2.14 -4.42
N VAL A 88 11.21 1.04 -3.68
CA VAL A 88 10.01 0.21 -3.45
C VAL A 88 9.01 1.08 -2.68
N GLY A 89 7.99 1.59 -3.38
CA GLY A 89 6.72 2.08 -2.82
C GLY A 89 6.81 2.86 -1.50
N THR A 90 7.62 3.92 -1.45
CA THR A 90 7.75 4.78 -0.25
C THR A 90 6.47 5.53 0.11
N ASP A 91 5.49 5.55 -0.79
CA ASP A 91 4.21 6.23 -0.60
C ASP A 91 3.15 5.38 0.12
N SER A 92 3.45 4.10 0.39
CA SER A 92 2.51 3.20 1.06
C SER A 92 2.65 3.21 2.59
N ILE A 93 1.53 3.18 3.30
CA ILE A 93 1.52 2.88 4.75
C ILE A 93 1.58 1.37 4.92
N ASP A 94 2.79 0.84 5.02
CA ASP A 94 3.09 -0.59 5.12
C ASP A 94 3.60 -1.00 6.53
N GLU A 95 3.98 -2.27 6.71
CA GLU A 95 4.49 -2.76 7.99
C GLU A 95 5.79 -2.06 8.41
N THR A 96 6.63 -1.68 7.44
CA THR A 96 7.89 -0.96 7.65
C THR A 96 7.62 0.44 8.21
N HIS A 97 6.69 1.17 7.58
CA HIS A 97 6.27 2.50 8.01
C HIS A 97 5.73 2.46 9.44
N LEU A 98 4.80 1.56 9.73
CA LEU A 98 4.19 1.43 11.07
C LEU A 98 5.21 1.01 12.14
N SER A 99 6.19 0.16 11.77
CA SER A 99 7.29 -0.21 12.68
C SER A 99 8.16 0.98 13.05
N ARG A 100 8.52 1.81 12.06
CA ARG A 100 9.27 3.06 12.27
C ARG A 100 8.48 4.05 13.13
N GLN A 101 7.20 4.25 12.82
CA GLN A 101 6.30 5.13 13.58
C GLN A 101 6.22 4.68 15.05
N ARG A 102 5.98 3.39 15.30
CA ARG A 102 5.96 2.82 16.65
C ARG A 102 7.27 3.08 17.40
N ALA A 103 8.41 2.77 16.79
CA ALA A 103 9.72 2.92 17.44
C ALA A 103 9.98 4.39 17.84
N TRP A 104 9.65 5.33 16.96
CA TRP A 104 9.75 6.75 17.26
C TRP A 104 8.78 7.18 18.37
N SER A 105 7.52 6.75 18.32
CA SER A 105 6.51 7.08 19.34
C SER A 105 6.88 6.52 20.73
N GLU A 106 7.34 5.27 20.79
CA GLU A 106 7.77 4.65 22.05
C GLU A 106 8.97 5.37 22.66
N THR A 107 9.93 5.82 21.83
CA THR A 107 11.08 6.59 22.28
C THR A 107 10.69 7.99 22.75
N THR A 108 9.77 8.66 22.04
CA THR A 108 9.42 10.06 22.26
C THR A 108 8.42 10.24 23.41
N PHE A 109 7.38 9.41 23.44
CA PHE A 109 6.26 9.54 24.39
C PHE A 109 6.27 8.46 25.47
N GLY A 110 7.24 7.55 25.41
CA GLY A 110 7.42 6.47 26.36
C GLY A 110 6.54 5.25 26.09
N PRO A 111 6.80 4.15 26.81
CA PRO A 111 6.15 2.86 26.59
C PRO A 111 4.72 2.83 27.15
N GLY A 112 4.03 1.72 26.85
CA GLY A 112 2.74 1.35 27.41
C GLY A 112 1.53 1.93 26.68
N ALA A 113 0.34 1.63 27.22
CA ALA A 113 -0.93 1.86 26.52
C ALA A 113 -1.25 3.34 26.23
N ARG A 114 -0.85 4.26 27.13
CA ARG A 114 -1.06 5.73 27.05
C ARG A 114 -2.45 6.17 26.55
N THR A 115 -3.47 5.32 26.66
CA THR A 115 -4.76 5.47 25.95
C THR A 115 -5.45 6.77 26.28
N ARG A 116 -5.43 7.18 27.54
CA ARG A 116 -6.01 8.46 27.97
C ARG A 116 -5.33 9.67 27.30
N GLY A 117 -4.01 9.64 27.14
CA GLY A 117 -3.26 10.72 26.50
C GLY A 117 -3.52 10.77 24.99
N VAL A 118 -3.49 9.61 24.32
CA VAL A 118 -3.81 9.52 22.88
C VAL A 118 -5.24 10.02 22.60
N VAL A 119 -6.22 9.58 23.39
CA VAL A 119 -7.61 10.01 23.23
C VAL A 119 -7.80 11.50 23.55
N ASP A 120 -7.08 12.03 24.54
CA ASP A 120 -7.11 13.47 24.83
C ASP A 120 -6.56 14.28 23.66
N HIS A 121 -5.46 13.82 23.05
CA HIS A 121 -4.87 14.45 21.87
C HIS A 121 -5.82 14.40 20.67
N ILE A 122 -6.42 13.25 20.37
CA ILE A 122 -7.41 13.13 19.28
C ILE A 122 -8.55 14.14 19.45
N ARG A 123 -9.02 14.40 20.68
CA ARG A 123 -10.06 15.41 20.91
C ARG A 123 -9.59 16.84 20.65
N LYS A 124 -8.30 17.13 20.80
CA LYS A 124 -7.72 18.43 20.45
C LYS A 124 -7.71 18.59 18.93
N GLU A 125 -7.15 17.61 18.20
CA GLU A 125 -7.07 17.67 16.73
C GLU A 125 -8.46 17.71 16.08
N LEU A 126 -9.48 17.07 16.65
CA LEU A 126 -10.86 17.20 16.16
C LEU A 126 -11.37 18.65 16.20
N ARG A 127 -10.95 19.46 17.19
CA ARG A 127 -11.31 20.89 17.24
C ARG A 127 -10.52 21.71 16.23
N GLU A 128 -9.31 21.29 15.90
CA GLU A 128 -8.48 21.94 14.88
C GLU A 128 -9.05 21.65 13.48
N ILE A 129 -9.54 20.43 13.22
CA ILE A 129 -10.34 20.08 12.03
C ILE A 129 -11.62 20.93 11.95
N GLU A 130 -12.35 21.12 13.05
CA GLU A 130 -13.54 21.99 13.07
C GLU A 130 -13.20 23.44 12.70
N ALA A 131 -12.00 23.91 13.04
CA ALA A 131 -11.54 25.27 12.74
C ALA A 131 -10.96 25.41 11.31
N ALA A 132 -10.32 24.36 10.79
CA ALA A 132 -9.65 24.34 9.49
C ALA A 132 -9.92 23.02 8.73
N PRO A 133 -11.17 22.75 8.31
CA PRO A 133 -11.55 21.45 7.75
C PRO A 133 -10.91 21.12 6.41
N ASP A 134 -10.45 22.14 5.67
CA ASP A 134 -9.76 22.01 4.39
C ASP A 134 -8.25 21.79 4.54
N ASP A 135 -7.71 21.85 5.77
CA ASP A 135 -6.31 21.54 6.03
C ASP A 135 -6.12 20.02 6.16
N LEU A 136 -5.44 19.43 5.19
CA LEU A 136 -5.12 18.00 5.19
C LEU A 136 -4.28 17.60 6.42
N GLY A 137 -3.44 18.49 6.94
CA GLY A 137 -2.58 18.21 8.09
C GLY A 137 -3.37 17.77 9.32
N GLU A 138 -4.45 18.49 9.63
CA GLU A 138 -5.29 18.23 10.80
C GLU A 138 -5.98 16.85 10.74
N TRP A 139 -6.38 16.43 9.54
CA TRP A 139 -6.89 15.08 9.32
C TRP A 139 -5.80 14.01 9.48
N VAL A 140 -4.59 14.28 8.99
CA VAL A 140 -3.44 13.37 9.10
C VAL A 140 -3.00 13.20 10.56
N ASP A 141 -3.08 14.25 11.39
CA ASP A 141 -2.76 14.16 12.81
C ASP A 141 -3.68 13.16 13.54
N VAL A 142 -4.98 13.15 13.22
CA VAL A 142 -5.92 12.13 13.73
C VAL A 142 -5.54 10.72 13.26
N VAL A 143 -5.13 10.56 12.00
CA VAL A 143 -4.69 9.25 11.46
C VAL A 143 -3.46 8.75 12.21
N ILE A 144 -2.45 9.59 12.39
CA ILE A 144 -1.20 9.26 13.10
C ILE A 144 -1.51 8.88 14.56
N LEU A 145 -2.37 9.62 15.25
CA LEU A 145 -2.77 9.32 16.63
C LEU A 145 -3.62 8.06 16.74
N ALA A 146 -4.48 7.77 15.77
CA ALA A 146 -5.25 6.52 15.74
C ALA A 146 -4.34 5.30 15.56
N LEU A 147 -3.33 5.39 14.68
CA LEU A 147 -2.30 4.36 14.53
C LEU A 147 -1.45 4.21 15.81
N ASP A 148 -1.14 5.32 16.49
CA ASP A 148 -0.46 5.31 17.78
C ASP A 148 -1.27 4.54 18.84
N GLY A 149 -2.56 4.85 18.96
CA GLY A 149 -3.47 4.12 19.84
C GLY A 149 -3.58 2.64 19.49
N ALA A 150 -3.59 2.30 18.19
CA ALA A 150 -3.71 0.94 17.71
C ALA A 150 -2.51 0.07 18.12
N TRP A 151 -1.26 0.50 17.89
CA TRP A 151 -0.11 -0.32 18.31
C TRP A 151 0.01 -0.39 19.83
N ARG A 152 -0.37 0.69 20.55
CA ARG A 152 -0.38 0.72 22.02
C ARG A 152 -1.39 -0.22 22.66
N SER A 153 -2.38 -0.70 21.89
CA SER A 153 -3.28 -1.78 22.31
C SER A 153 -2.60 -3.16 22.37
N GLY A 154 -1.37 -3.27 21.84
CA GLY A 154 -0.60 -4.51 21.72
C GLY A 154 -0.62 -5.11 20.32
N ALA A 155 -1.29 -4.49 19.35
CA ALA A 155 -1.34 -4.97 17.97
C ALA A 155 -0.01 -4.77 17.24
N SER A 156 0.39 -5.75 16.44
CA SER A 156 1.52 -5.64 15.51
C SER A 156 1.15 -4.81 14.26
N PRO A 157 2.14 -4.25 13.53
CA PRO A 157 1.92 -3.61 12.24
C PRO A 157 1.03 -4.43 11.28
N LYS A 158 1.36 -5.71 11.09
CA LYS A 158 0.56 -6.65 10.28
C LYS A 158 -0.89 -6.75 10.75
N GLN A 159 -1.11 -6.85 12.07
CA GLN A 159 -2.46 -6.91 12.64
C GLN A 159 -3.24 -5.62 12.42
N ILE A 160 -2.59 -4.45 12.52
CA ILE A 160 -3.22 -3.15 12.28
C ILE A 160 -3.67 -3.04 10.82
N ILE A 161 -2.78 -3.33 9.87
CA ILE A 161 -3.10 -3.28 8.43
C ILE A 161 -4.24 -4.26 8.10
N ALA A 162 -4.14 -5.50 8.61
CA ALA A 162 -5.20 -6.50 8.42
C ALA A 162 -6.54 -6.04 9.03
N ALA A 163 -6.53 -5.42 10.21
CA ALA A 163 -7.73 -4.91 10.88
C ALA A 163 -8.38 -3.76 10.12
N ILE A 164 -7.58 -2.83 9.57
CA ILE A 164 -8.05 -1.74 8.71
C ILE A 164 -8.73 -2.31 7.47
N ARG A 165 -8.05 -3.21 6.74
CA ARG A 165 -8.61 -3.86 5.54
C ARG A 165 -9.89 -4.62 5.84
N ALA A 166 -9.91 -5.43 6.90
CA ALA A 166 -11.10 -6.19 7.30
C ALA A 166 -12.24 -5.27 7.78
N LYS A 167 -11.94 -4.14 8.40
CA LYS A 167 -12.94 -3.15 8.80
C LYS A 167 -13.53 -2.44 7.58
N GLN A 168 -12.70 -2.06 6.62
CA GLN A 168 -13.14 -1.45 5.36
C GLN A 168 -14.05 -2.40 4.57
N ALA A 169 -13.62 -3.65 4.34
CA ALA A 169 -14.43 -4.64 3.64
C ALA A 169 -15.80 -4.90 4.33
N ARG A 170 -15.84 -4.89 5.67
CA ARG A 170 -17.10 -4.98 6.43
C ARG A 170 -17.96 -3.72 6.33
N ASN A 171 -17.37 -2.54 6.12
CA ASN A 171 -18.13 -1.32 5.92
C ASN A 171 -18.74 -1.31 4.51
N GLU A 172 -17.97 -1.74 3.50
CA GLU A 172 -18.41 -1.85 2.10
C GLU A 172 -19.53 -2.88 1.91
N SER A 173 -19.55 -3.95 2.71
CA SER A 173 -20.60 -4.98 2.63
C SER A 173 -21.92 -4.63 3.33
N ARG A 174 -22.00 -3.47 3.99
CA ARG A 174 -23.23 -3.03 4.67
C ARG A 174 -24.21 -2.37 3.71
N THR A 175 -25.47 -2.36 4.10
CA THR A 175 -26.48 -1.50 3.48
C THR A 175 -26.39 -0.10 4.06
N TRP A 176 -26.19 0.89 3.19
CA TRP A 176 -26.16 2.31 3.52
C TRP A 176 -27.39 3.01 2.95
N PRO A 177 -27.95 4.02 3.64
CA PRO A 177 -29.00 4.86 3.06
C PRO A 177 -28.44 5.72 1.92
N ASP A 178 -29.31 6.23 1.05
CA ASP A 178 -28.91 7.23 0.04
C ASP A 178 -28.47 8.51 0.75
N TRP A 179 -27.18 8.83 0.63
CA TRP A 179 -26.57 9.98 1.29
C TRP A 179 -27.24 11.31 0.91
N ARG A 180 -27.88 11.40 -0.27
CA ARG A 180 -28.62 12.59 -0.72
C ARG A 180 -29.86 12.88 0.12
N THR A 181 -30.34 11.89 0.87
CA THR A 181 -31.51 12.01 1.75
C THR A 181 -31.12 12.31 3.19
N MET A 182 -29.83 12.38 3.50
CA MET A 182 -29.28 12.62 4.84
C MET A 182 -28.79 14.06 4.96
N SER A 183 -28.76 14.59 6.18
CA SER A 183 -28.15 15.91 6.44
C SER A 183 -26.63 15.81 6.24
N PRO A 184 -26.00 16.78 5.55
CA PRO A 184 -24.53 16.87 5.45
C PRO A 184 -23.84 17.04 6.82
N ASP A 185 -24.56 17.54 7.82
CA ASP A 185 -24.05 17.84 9.16
C ASP A 185 -24.24 16.69 10.17
N GLN A 186 -24.74 15.53 9.70
CA GLN A 186 -25.00 14.37 10.54
C GLN A 186 -24.25 13.14 10.04
N ALA A 187 -23.82 12.31 10.97
CA ALA A 187 -23.21 11.03 10.64
C ALA A 187 -24.22 10.14 9.90
N ILE A 188 -23.81 9.61 8.75
CA ILE A 188 -24.56 8.56 8.06
C ILE A 188 -24.21 7.23 8.72
N GLU A 189 -25.22 6.53 9.24
CA GLU A 189 -25.07 5.18 9.78
C GLU A 189 -25.63 4.12 8.82
N HIS A 190 -25.05 2.92 8.85
CA HIS A 190 -25.59 1.75 8.16
C HIS A 190 -26.98 1.38 8.68
N VAL A 191 -27.83 0.85 7.80
CA VAL A 191 -29.18 0.40 8.16
C VAL A 191 -29.08 -0.79 9.10
N ARG A 192 -29.71 -0.68 10.28
CA ARG A 192 -29.81 -1.79 11.23
C ARG A 192 -31.10 -2.56 10.91
N THR A 193 -30.97 -3.78 10.38
CA THR A 193 -32.12 -4.68 10.26
C THR A 193 -32.52 -5.11 11.68
N ALA A 194 -33.71 -4.71 12.13
CA ALA A 194 -34.25 -5.26 13.37
C ALA A 194 -34.55 -6.75 13.15
N GLU A 195 -33.95 -7.64 13.94
CA GLU A 195 -34.42 -9.03 13.98
C GLU A 195 -35.88 -9.04 14.47
N PRO A 196 -36.79 -9.82 13.85
CA PRO A 196 -38.12 -10.02 14.40
C PRO A 196 -37.97 -10.69 15.76
N GLY A 197 -38.44 -10.02 16.82
CA GLY A 197 -38.39 -10.56 18.17
C GLY A 197 -39.00 -11.96 18.21
N ARG A 198 -38.27 -12.92 18.77
CA ARG A 198 -38.84 -14.19 19.22
C ARG A 198 -39.80 -13.88 20.38
N GLY A 199 -41.09 -13.77 20.06
CA GLY A 199 -42.18 -13.92 21.01
C GLY A 199 -42.48 -15.38 21.28
#